data_AF-A0A3S5BRE5-F1
#
_entry.id   AF-A0A3S5BRE5-F1
#
_cell.length_a   1.000
_cell.length_b   1.000
_cell.length_c   1.000
_cell.angle_alpha   90.00
_cell.angle_beta   90.00
_cell.angle_gamma   90.00
#
_symmetry.space_group_name_H-M   'P 1'
#
loop_
_entity.id
_entity.type
_entity.pdbx_description
1 polymer ?
#
loop_
_entity_poly.entity_id
_entity_poly.type
_entity_poly.pdbx_seq_one_letter_code
_entity_poly.pdbx_strand_id
1 'polypeptide(L)'
;MEPSRELAEQTCEQVKMFKRFLKDPCPRELLIIGGANSQRQVEELGRGVDIVVATPGRLDDLISTGTLLLSHCRFFILDECDGLLSAGYGDMIQRLWDQIPKVTPDGKRLQMVVCSATLHSFEVKKLAVS
;
A
#
# COMPACT_ATOMS: atom_id res chain seq x y z
N MET A 1 1.76 1.31 -2.90
CA MET A 1 2.89 1.73 -2.06
C MET A 1 3.89 2.36 -3.00
N GLU A 2 4.38 3.53 -2.62
CA GLU A 2 5.21 4.40 -3.45
C GLU A 2 6.58 4.58 -2.77
N PRO A 3 7.70 4.68 -3.52
CA PRO A 3 9.03 4.78 -2.92
C PRO A 3 9.31 6.15 -2.29
N SER A 4 8.62 7.21 -2.74
CA SER A 4 8.83 8.59 -2.27
C SER A 4 7.54 9.24 -1.79
N ARG A 5 7.72 10.33 -1.03
CA ARG A 5 6.61 11.12 -0.53
C ARG A 5 5.85 11.81 -1.66
N GLU A 6 6.59 12.36 -2.61
CA GLU A 6 6.05 13.12 -3.74
C GLU A 6 5.19 12.23 -4.63
N LEU A 7 5.63 10.99 -4.90
CA LEU A 7 4.84 10.01 -5.66
C LEU A 7 3.60 9.57 -4.87
N ALA A 8 3.72 9.33 -3.57
CA ALA A 8 2.56 9.04 -2.71
C ALA A 8 1.50 10.16 -2.72
N GLU A 9 1.94 11.42 -2.67
CA GLU A 9 1.06 12.57 -2.77
C GLU A 9 0.35 12.61 -4.13
N GLN A 10 1.09 12.48 -5.23
CA GLN A 10 0.54 12.46 -6.59
C GLN A 10 -0.47 11.32 -6.79
N THR A 11 -0.13 10.09 -6.40
CA THR A 11 -1.03 8.93 -6.49
C THR A 11 -2.30 9.16 -5.65
N CYS A 12 -2.18 9.71 -4.44
CA CYS A 12 -3.34 10.02 -3.60
C CYS A 12 -4.26 11.09 -4.23
N GLU A 13 -3.69 12.10 -4.88
CA GLU A 13 -4.45 13.10 -5.63
C GLU A 13 -5.20 12.47 -6.80
N GLN A 14 -4.57 11.56 -7.55
CA GLN A 14 -5.25 10.84 -8.62
C GLN A 14 -6.42 10.00 -8.07
N VAL A 15 -6.21 9.26 -6.98
CA VAL A 15 -7.29 8.50 -6.32
C VAL A 15 -8.46 9.43 -5.94
N LYS A 16 -8.17 10.61 -5.38
CA LYS A 16 -9.18 11.63 -5.06
C LYS A 16 -9.93 12.15 -6.29
N MET A 17 -9.25 12.30 -7.42
CA MET A 17 -9.88 12.73 -8.66
C MET A 17 -10.83 11.65 -9.19
N PHE A 18 -10.38 10.39 -9.23
CA PHE A 18 -11.18 9.28 -9.76
C PHE A 18 -12.36 8.90 -8.86
N LYS A 19 -12.19 8.92 -7.52
CA LYS A 19 -13.28 8.53 -6.61
C LYS A 19 -14.51 9.41 -6.73
N ARG A 20 -14.39 10.65 -7.23
CA ARG A 20 -15.54 11.58 -7.42
C ARG A 20 -16.60 11.01 -8.37
N PHE A 21 -16.23 10.05 -9.21
CA PHE A 21 -17.14 9.36 -10.13
C PHE A 21 -17.80 8.11 -9.50
N LEU A 22 -17.40 7.71 -8.30
CA LEU A 22 -17.94 6.57 -7.56
C LEU A 22 -18.80 7.08 -6.40
N LYS A 23 -20.12 6.88 -6.48
CA LYS A 23 -21.07 7.44 -5.50
C LYS A 23 -21.66 6.42 -4.54
N ASP A 24 -21.62 5.12 -4.86
CA ASP A 24 -22.25 4.08 -4.05
C ASP A 24 -21.55 2.72 -4.22
N PRO A 25 -20.61 2.33 -3.33
CA PRO A 25 -20.04 3.15 -2.26
C PRO A 25 -19.05 4.20 -2.79
N CYS A 26 -18.84 5.27 -2.04
CA CYS A 26 -17.76 6.23 -2.26
C CYS A 26 -16.53 5.81 -1.45
N PRO A 27 -15.42 5.38 -2.09
CA PRO A 27 -14.24 4.90 -1.38
C PRO A 27 -13.58 6.00 -0.55
N ARG A 28 -13.09 5.64 0.64
CA ARG A 28 -12.29 6.49 1.51
C ARG A 28 -10.80 6.18 1.35
N GLU A 29 -10.04 7.19 0.99
CA GLU A 29 -8.59 7.13 0.84
C GLU A 29 -7.87 7.85 1.98
N LEU A 30 -6.67 7.37 2.30
CA LEU A 30 -5.76 8.03 3.22
C LEU A 30 -4.33 8.00 2.68
N LEU A 31 -3.64 9.14 2.82
CA LEU A 31 -2.21 9.27 2.55
C LEU A 31 -1.42 9.04 3.84
N ILE A 32 -0.52 8.04 3.82
CA ILE A 32 0.29 7.62 4.95
C ILE A 32 1.77 7.80 4.61
N ILE A 33 2.35 8.89 5.11
CA ILE A 33 3.74 9.27 4.84
C ILE A 33 4.39 9.86 6.10
N GLY A 34 5.71 9.75 6.19
CA GLY A 34 6.51 10.36 7.24
C GLY A 34 6.46 11.90 7.20
N GLY A 35 6.68 12.53 8.36
CA GLY A 35 6.66 14.00 8.49
C GLY A 35 5.27 14.65 8.39
N ALA A 36 4.21 13.87 8.19
CA ALA A 36 2.83 14.34 8.28
C ALA A 36 2.27 14.22 9.71
N ASN A 37 1.12 14.87 9.97
CA ASN A 37 0.45 14.79 11.27
C ASN A 37 0.04 13.34 11.58
N SER A 38 0.81 12.69 12.45
CA SER A 38 0.64 11.29 12.80
C SER A 38 -0.70 11.02 13.50
N GLN A 39 -1.12 11.92 14.40
CA GLN A 39 -2.38 11.78 15.11
C GLN A 39 -3.58 11.79 14.16
N ARG A 40 -3.56 12.69 13.17
CA ARG A 40 -4.58 12.72 12.12
C ARG A 40 -4.64 11.43 11.31
N GLN A 41 -3.50 10.82 10.97
CA GLN A 41 -3.47 9.54 10.26
C GLN A 41 -4.13 8.43 11.08
N VAL A 42 -3.84 8.36 12.39
CA VAL A 42 -4.43 7.36 13.29
C VAL A 42 -5.93 7.59 13.45
N GLU A 43 -6.36 8.83 13.64
CA GLU A 43 -7.78 9.19 13.75
C GLU A 43 -8.57 8.81 12.49
N GLU A 44 -8.03 9.08 11.30
CA GLU A 44 -8.68 8.70 10.04
C GLU A 44 -8.71 7.19 9.82
N LEU A 45 -7.65 6.46 10.18
CA LEU A 45 -7.66 5.00 10.18
C LEU A 45 -8.75 4.44 11.09
N GLY A 46 -8.91 5.00 12.29
CA GLY A 46 -9.95 4.60 13.24
C GLY A 46 -11.38 4.82 12.72
N ARG A 47 -11.57 5.72 11.76
CA ARG A 47 -12.86 5.95 11.09
C ARG A 47 -13.13 5.00 9.92
N GLY A 48 -12.17 4.14 9.57
CA GLY A 48 -12.24 3.24 8.41
C GLY A 48 -11.73 3.89 7.13
N VAL A 49 -10.90 3.14 6.39
CA VAL A 49 -10.26 3.53 5.13
C VAL A 49 -10.31 2.34 4.17
N ASP A 50 -10.68 2.59 2.91
CA ASP A 50 -10.74 1.58 1.85
C ASP A 50 -9.44 1.52 1.04
N ILE A 51 -8.78 2.68 0.85
CA ILE A 51 -7.57 2.81 0.03
C ILE A 51 -6.48 3.52 0.83
N VAL A 52 -5.34 2.87 1.00
CA VAL A 52 -4.16 3.49 1.61
C VAL A 52 -3.10 3.70 0.53
N VAL A 53 -2.68 4.95 0.36
CA VAL A 53 -1.49 5.31 -0.41
C VAL A 53 -0.40 5.66 0.59
N ALA A 54 0.75 4.99 0.51
CA ALA A 54 1.74 5.10 1.57
C ALA A 54 3.19 4.95 1.08
N THR A 55 4.11 5.54 1.84
CA THR A 55 5.54 5.23 1.78
C THR A 55 5.90 4.11 2.76
N PRO A 56 6.96 3.31 2.50
CA PRO A 56 7.23 2.08 3.23
C PRO A 56 7.44 2.29 4.72
N GLY A 57 8.36 3.18 5.12
CA GLY A 57 8.70 3.36 6.54
C GLY A 57 7.48 3.68 7.41
N ARG A 58 6.64 4.63 6.99
CA ARG A 58 5.45 5.00 7.77
C ARG A 58 4.37 3.91 7.76
N LEU A 59 4.26 3.16 6.66
CA LEU A 59 3.35 2.02 6.57
C LEU A 59 3.79 0.91 7.54
N ASP A 60 5.08 0.58 7.60
CA ASP A 60 5.64 -0.42 8.51
C ASP A 60 5.39 -0.06 9.98
N ASP A 61 5.59 1.21 10.34
CA ASP A 61 5.35 1.71 11.69
C ASP A 61 3.90 1.47 12.15
N LEU A 62 2.92 1.79 11.29
CA LEU A 62 1.50 1.67 11.61
C LEU A 62 1.05 0.21 11.67
N ILE A 63 1.64 -0.66 10.88
CA ILE A 63 1.36 -2.11 10.91
C ILE A 63 1.99 -2.74 12.14
N SER A 64 3.25 -2.42 12.42
CA SER A 64 4.01 -2.96 13.56
C SER A 64 3.41 -2.56 14.91
N THR A 65 2.76 -1.40 14.99
CA THR A 65 2.02 -0.96 16.19
C THR A 65 0.61 -1.53 16.30
N GLY A 66 0.14 -2.27 15.28
CA GLY A 66 -1.23 -2.79 15.21
C GLY A 66 -2.29 -1.73 14.90
N THR A 67 -1.87 -0.50 14.57
CA THR A 67 -2.78 0.59 14.21
C THR A 67 -3.43 0.36 12.84
N LEU A 68 -2.70 -0.27 11.91
CA LEU A 68 -3.20 -0.67 10.61
C LEU A 68 -3.11 -2.19 10.48
N LEU A 69 -4.24 -2.84 10.21
CA LEU A 69 -4.30 -4.29 10.00
C LEU A 69 -4.49 -4.62 8.53
N LEU A 70 -3.75 -5.61 8.04
CA LEU A 70 -3.79 -6.05 6.64
C LEU A 70 -4.77 -7.19 6.37
N SER A 71 -5.51 -7.65 7.37
CA SER A 71 -6.42 -8.80 7.29
C SER A 71 -7.46 -8.68 6.16
N HIS A 72 -7.95 -7.46 5.90
CA HIS A 72 -8.93 -7.18 4.87
C HIS A 72 -8.33 -6.69 3.53
N CYS A 73 -7.01 -6.54 3.43
CA CYS A 73 -6.35 -6.04 2.21
C CYS A 73 -6.54 -7.01 1.03
N ARG A 74 -7.32 -6.62 0.02
CA ARG A 74 -7.56 -7.43 -1.19
C ARG A 74 -6.71 -7.03 -2.40
N PHE A 75 -6.12 -5.84 -2.36
CA PHE A 75 -5.27 -5.31 -3.42
C PHE A 75 -3.97 -4.83 -2.79
N PHE A 76 -2.85 -5.39 -3.23
CA PHE A 76 -1.52 -4.95 -2.82
C PHE A 76 -0.76 -4.46 -4.05
N ILE A 77 -0.54 -3.15 -4.12
CA ILE A 77 0.04 -2.49 -5.28
C ILE A 77 1.42 -1.95 -4.90
N LEU A 78 2.43 -2.33 -5.67
CA LEU A 78 3.80 -1.83 -5.56
C LEU A 78 4.08 -1.01 -6.82
N ASP A 79 4.23 0.29 -6.66
CA ASP A 79 4.64 1.16 -7.75
C ASP A 79 6.13 1.50 -7.64
N GLU A 80 6.76 1.70 -8.79
CA GLU A 80 8.22 1.82 -8.92
C GLU A 80 8.98 0.77 -8.08
N CYS A 81 8.62 -0.51 -8.25
CA CYS A 81 9.13 -1.61 -7.43
C CYS A 81 10.67 -1.71 -7.43
N ASP A 82 11.32 -1.35 -8.53
CA ASP A 82 12.77 -1.24 -8.63
C ASP A 82 13.35 -0.13 -7.74
N GLY A 83 12.66 1.01 -7.63
CA GLY A 83 12.99 2.06 -6.67
C GLY A 83 12.83 1.59 -5.22
N LEU A 84 11.75 0.89 -4.92
CA LEU A 84 11.49 0.31 -3.59
C LEU A 84 12.58 -0.68 -3.17
N LEU A 85 12.99 -1.58 -4.09
CA LEU A 85 14.05 -2.56 -3.82
C LEU A 85 15.42 -1.89 -3.69
N SER A 86 15.73 -0.93 -4.56
CA SER A 86 16.99 -0.18 -4.50
C SER A 86 17.14 0.61 -3.20
N ALA A 87 16.02 1.06 -2.61
CA ALA A 87 15.98 1.71 -1.30
C ALA A 87 16.04 0.74 -0.11
N GLY A 88 16.16 -0.58 -0.36
CA GLY A 88 16.33 -1.59 0.68
C GLY A 88 15.03 -2.10 1.32
N TYR A 89 13.87 -1.85 0.71
CA TYR A 89 12.57 -2.27 1.29
C TYR A 89 12.16 -3.71 0.95
N GLY A 90 12.99 -4.50 0.27
CA GLY A 90 12.64 -5.86 -0.15
C GLY A 90 12.18 -6.78 0.98
N ASP A 91 12.94 -6.85 2.07
CA ASP A 91 12.58 -7.68 3.23
C ASP A 91 11.29 -7.21 3.90
N MET A 92 11.06 -5.89 3.94
CA MET A 92 9.83 -5.32 4.48
C MET A 92 8.63 -5.72 3.62
N ILE A 93 8.75 -5.60 2.29
CA ILE A 93 7.68 -5.99 1.37
C ILE A 93 7.34 -7.47 1.53
N GLN A 94 8.36 -8.34 1.68
CA GLN A 94 8.15 -9.77 1.92
C GLN A 94 7.40 -10.01 3.25
N ARG A 95 7.79 -9.32 4.33
CA ARG A 95 7.07 -9.42 5.61
C ARG A 95 5.61 -8.95 5.50
N LEU A 96 5.35 -7.88 4.76
CA LEU A 96 3.97 -7.41 4.53
C LEU A 96 3.19 -8.42 3.70
N TRP A 97 3.80 -8.96 2.65
CA TRP A 97 3.22 -10.01 1.84
C TRP A 97 2.78 -11.20 2.70
N ASP A 98 3.64 -11.68 3.58
CA ASP A 98 3.34 -12.85 4.43
C ASP A 98 2.20 -12.58 5.44
N GLN A 99 2.00 -11.31 5.84
CA GLN A 99 0.93 -10.91 6.76
C GLN A 99 -0.44 -10.73 6.07
N ILE A 100 -0.50 -10.55 4.74
CA ILE A 100 -1.76 -10.35 4.03
C ILE A 100 -2.41 -11.71 3.73
N PRO A 101 -3.66 -11.96 4.16
CA PRO A 101 -4.37 -13.19 3.81
C PRO A 101 -4.54 -13.33 2.29
N LYS A 102 -4.02 -14.43 1.73
CA LYS A 102 -4.10 -14.73 0.28
C LYS A 102 -5.48 -15.11 -0.19
N VAL A 103 -6.26 -15.73 0.70
CA VAL A 103 -7.65 -16.09 0.51
C VAL A 103 -8.41 -15.70 1.76
N THR A 104 -9.49 -14.96 1.62
CA THR A 104 -10.38 -14.60 2.74
C THR A 104 -11.45 -15.67 2.96
N PRO A 105 -12.12 -15.68 4.14
CA PRO A 105 -13.18 -16.65 4.44
C PRO A 105 -14.33 -16.64 3.42
N ASP A 106 -14.59 -15.51 2.74
CA ASP A 106 -15.59 -15.38 1.67
C ASP A 106 -15.07 -15.82 0.28
N GLY A 107 -13.90 -16.45 0.22
CA GLY A 107 -13.31 -17.03 -1.00
C GLY A 107 -12.62 -16.04 -1.94
N LYS A 108 -12.56 -14.75 -1.58
CA LYS A 108 -11.87 -13.75 -2.41
C LYS A 108 -10.35 -13.89 -2.28
N ARG A 109 -9.66 -13.70 -3.40
CA ARG A 109 -8.19 -13.78 -3.47
C ARG A 109 -7.57 -12.40 -3.37
N LEU A 110 -6.38 -12.33 -2.76
CA LEU A 110 -5.50 -11.17 -2.87
C LEU A 110 -5.08 -11.00 -4.34
N GLN A 111 -5.20 -9.78 -4.86
CA GLN A 111 -4.63 -9.38 -6.14
C GLN A 111 -3.40 -8.52 -5.88
N MET A 112 -2.27 -8.90 -6.46
CA MET A 112 -1.03 -8.14 -6.38
C MET A 112 -0.73 -7.52 -7.74
N VAL A 113 -0.39 -6.23 -7.75
CA VAL A 113 0.04 -5.51 -8.95
C VAL A 113 1.40 -4.91 -8.68
N VAL A 114 2.35 -5.20 -9.56
CA VAL A 114 3.72 -4.69 -9.49
C VAL A 114 3.98 -3.86 -10.74
N CYS A 115 4.19 -2.57 -10.55
CA CYS A 115 4.62 -1.64 -11.58
C CYS A 115 6.11 -1.36 -11.40
N SER A 116 6.88 -1.48 -12.48
CA SER A 116 8.32 -1.21 -12.46
C SER A 116 8.79 -0.88 -13.87
N ALA A 117 9.72 0.07 -13.97
CA ALA A 117 10.37 0.40 -15.24
C ALA A 117 11.38 -0.68 -15.65
N THR A 118 11.93 -1.44 -14.69
CA THR A 118 12.98 -2.43 -14.92
C THR A 118 12.60 -3.84 -14.46
N LEU A 119 11.89 -4.57 -15.32
CA LEU A 119 11.48 -5.97 -15.07
C LEU A 119 12.64 -7.00 -15.13
N HIS A 120 13.87 -6.57 -15.42
CA HIS A 120 15.01 -7.47 -15.60
C HIS A 120 15.68 -7.88 -14.28
N SER A 121 15.40 -7.18 -13.17
CA SER A 121 15.99 -7.57 -11.89
C SER A 121 15.38 -8.89 -11.41
N PHE A 122 16.25 -9.82 -11.01
CA PHE A 122 15.83 -11.11 -10.48
C PHE A 122 14.92 -10.95 -9.27
N GLU A 123 15.14 -9.90 -8.48
CA GLU A 123 14.38 -9.60 -7.27
C GLU A 123 12.93 -9.19 -7.58
N VAL A 124 12.70 -8.33 -8.58
CA VAL A 124 11.32 -7.98 -9.01
C VAL A 124 10.59 -9.21 -9.52
N LYS A 125 11.26 -10.06 -10.30
CA LYS A 125 10.66 -11.32 -10.80
C LYS A 125 10.34 -12.29 -9.68
N LYS A 126 11.22 -12.45 -8.70
CA LYS A 126 10.99 -13.32 -7.54
C LYS A 126 9.75 -12.88 -6.77
N LEU A 127 9.59 -11.57 -6.60
CA LEU A 127 8.46 -11.00 -5.87
C LEU A 127 7.12 -11.15 -6.62
N ALA A 128 7.14 -11.15 -7.96
CA ALA A 128 5.95 -11.31 -8.80
C ALA A 128 5.46 -12.77 -8.96
N VAL A 129 6.30 -13.76 -8.68
CA VAL A 129 6.02 -15.21 -8.89
C VAL A 129 5.78 -15.95 -7.57
N SER A 130 5.94 -15.27 -6.42
CA SER A 130 5.71 -15.81 -5.07
C SER A 130 4.23 -15.73 -4.65
#